data_AF-A0A5C4VX67-F1
#
_entry.id   AF-A0A5C4VX67-F1
#
_cell.length_a   1.000
_cell.length_b   1.000
_cell.length_c   1.000
_cell.angle_alpha   90.00
_cell.angle_beta   90.00
_cell.angle_gamma   90.00
#
_symmetry.space_group_name_H-M   'P 1'
#
loop_
_entity.id
_entity.type
_entity.pdbx_description
1 polymer ?
#
loop_
_entity_poly.entity_id
_entity_poly.type
_entity_poly.pdbx_seq_one_letter_code
_entity_poly.pdbx_strand_id
1 'polypeptide(L)'
;MSATRGPEPQEPQEAYDGPAVLVVDGTDHPVSVTLRGAFQPLDGHFHWYGRIAVSPGLGSVRSGSAVVLRTAHGEADGTVADIDPWGRFRVSGTGRPPF
;
A
#
# COMPACT_ATOMS: atom_id res chain seq x y z
N MET A 1 39.78 -6.23 -4.45
CA MET A 1 39.13 -5.43 -3.40
C MET A 1 37.70 -5.20 -3.85
N SER A 2 36.76 -6.00 -3.37
CA SER A 2 35.35 -5.84 -3.72
C SER A 2 34.76 -4.81 -2.78
N ALA A 3 34.41 -3.64 -3.31
CA ALA A 3 33.67 -2.63 -2.57
C ALA A 3 32.22 -3.11 -2.42
N THR A 4 31.82 -3.43 -1.19
CA THR A 4 30.42 -3.61 -0.83
C THR A 4 29.72 -2.27 -1.06
N ARG A 5 28.92 -2.18 -2.13
CA ARG A 5 28.01 -1.04 -2.34
C ARG A 5 27.06 -1.03 -1.13
N GLY A 6 27.15 0.00 -0.30
CA GLY A 6 26.17 0.24 0.76
C GLY A 6 24.76 0.35 0.17
N PRO A 7 23.69 0.20 0.97
CA PRO A 7 22.34 0.33 0.45
C PRO A 7 22.22 1.72 -0.17
N GLU A 8 22.02 1.78 -1.49
CA GLU A 8 21.71 3.03 -2.15
C GLU A 8 20.39 3.56 -1.57
N PRO A 9 20.23 4.88 -1.42
CA PRO A 9 18.92 5.44 -1.12
C PRO A 9 17.95 4.89 -2.17
N GLN A 10 17.02 4.05 -1.73
CA GLN A 10 15.93 3.64 -2.60
C GLN A 10 15.10 4.88 -2.81
N GLU A 11 15.29 5.54 -3.95
CA GLU A 11 14.33 6.52 -4.44
C GLU A 11 12.94 5.87 -4.34
N PRO A 12 11.95 6.52 -3.70
CA PRO A 12 10.60 5.96 -3.63
C PRO A 12 10.19 5.56 -5.04
N GLN A 13 9.89 4.28 -5.25
CA GLN A 13 9.38 3.87 -6.56
C GLN A 13 8.09 4.65 -6.78
N GLU A 14 7.90 5.24 -7.95
CA GLU A 14 6.69 6.05 -8.23
C GLU A 14 5.43 5.16 -8.25
N ALA A 15 5.60 3.85 -8.45
CA ALA A 15 4.54 2.86 -8.49
C ALA A 15 5.03 1.47 -8.07
N TYR A 16 4.08 0.62 -7.71
CA TYR A 16 4.30 -0.79 -7.42
C TYR A 16 3.13 -1.63 -7.96
N ASP A 17 3.43 -2.77 -8.55
CA ASP A 17 2.42 -3.74 -8.98
C ASP A 17 2.89 -5.13 -8.56
N GLY A 18 2.16 -5.77 -7.64
CA GLY A 18 2.63 -7.01 -7.06
C GLY A 18 1.91 -7.50 -5.81
N PRO A 19 2.44 -8.56 -5.18
CA PRO A 19 1.88 -9.16 -3.98
C PRO A 19 2.08 -8.28 -2.74
N ALA A 20 1.07 -8.25 -1.88
CA ALA A 20 1.12 -7.57 -0.59
C ALA A 20 0.35 -8.35 0.49
N VAL A 21 0.53 -7.95 1.73
CA VAL A 21 -0.29 -8.39 2.86
C VAL A 21 -1.02 -7.17 3.41
N LEU A 22 -2.35 -7.23 3.39
CA LEU A 22 -3.21 -6.25 4.03
C LEU A 22 -3.51 -6.73 5.45
N VAL A 23 -3.11 -5.96 6.46
CA VAL A 23 -3.40 -6.26 7.86
C VAL A 23 -4.58 -5.41 8.31
N VAL A 24 -5.66 -6.07 8.75
CA VAL A 24 -6.87 -5.41 9.26
C VAL A 24 -7.24 -6.05 10.59
N ASP A 25 -7.41 -5.25 11.64
CA ASP A 25 -7.71 -5.74 13.00
C ASP A 25 -6.76 -6.86 13.47
N GLY A 26 -5.47 -6.78 13.08
CA GLY A 26 -4.45 -7.78 13.39
C GLY A 26 -4.53 -9.08 12.58
N THR A 27 -5.41 -9.14 11.58
CA THR A 27 -5.56 -10.28 10.66
C THR A 27 -4.86 -10.00 9.34
N ASP A 28 -4.01 -10.94 8.91
CA ASP A 28 -3.27 -10.84 7.65
C ASP A 28 -4.09 -11.39 6.48
N HIS A 29 -4.23 -10.57 5.43
CA HIS A 29 -4.89 -10.93 4.18
C HIS A 29 -3.90 -10.85 3.00
N PRO A 30 -3.49 -11.99 2.41
CA PRO A 30 -2.70 -11.99 1.19
C PRO A 30 -3.51 -11.39 0.03
N VAL A 31 -2.92 -10.41 -0.66
CA VAL A 31 -3.57 -9.66 -1.74
C VAL A 31 -2.60 -9.35 -2.88
N SER A 32 -3.13 -8.94 -4.03
CA SER A 32 -2.36 -8.29 -5.09
C SER A 32 -2.79 -6.82 -5.19
N VAL A 33 -1.82 -5.94 -5.36
CA VAL A 33 -2.06 -4.49 -5.37
C VAL A 33 -1.37 -3.80 -6.54
N THR A 34 -1.99 -2.73 -7.00
CA THR A 34 -1.34 -1.73 -7.85
C THR A 34 -1.34 -0.40 -7.10
N LEU A 35 -0.16 0.10 -6.75
CA LEU A 35 0.07 1.30 -5.95
C LEU A 35 0.80 2.38 -6.77
N ARG A 36 0.57 3.63 -6.39
CA ARG A 36 1.23 4.83 -6.91
C ARG A 36 1.49 5.81 -5.79
N GLY A 37 2.51 6.64 -5.97
CA GLY A 37 2.87 7.71 -5.04
C GLY A 37 2.96 9.06 -5.74
N ALA A 38 2.58 10.12 -5.04
CA ALA A 38 2.77 11.50 -5.50
C ALA A 38 2.89 12.45 -4.32
N PHE A 39 3.80 13.43 -4.42
CA PHE A 39 3.84 14.57 -3.52
C PHE A 39 2.65 15.49 -3.78
N GLN A 40 1.90 15.85 -2.72
CA GLN A 40 0.79 16.80 -2.77
C GLN A 40 1.24 18.17 -2.28
N PRO A 41 1.39 19.18 -3.18
CA PRO A 41 1.87 20.50 -2.79
C PRO A 41 0.92 21.26 -1.85
N LEU A 42 -0.37 20.91 -1.88
CA LEU A 42 -1.40 21.61 -1.10
C LEU A 42 -1.27 21.36 0.40
N ASP A 43 -0.86 20.17 0.80
CA ASP A 43 -0.67 19.80 2.21
C ASP A 43 0.78 19.48 2.57
N GLY A 44 1.68 19.45 1.59
CA GLY A 44 3.10 19.19 1.80
C GLY A 44 3.44 17.74 2.12
N HIS A 45 2.52 16.79 1.91
CA HIS A 45 2.74 15.37 2.20
C HIS A 45 2.95 14.56 0.93
N PHE A 46 3.69 13.47 1.05
CA PHE A 46 3.65 12.40 0.05
C PHE A 46 2.41 11.56 0.29
N HIS A 47 1.60 11.37 -0.74
CA HIS A 47 0.42 10.52 -0.71
C HIS A 47 0.68 9.29 -1.57
N TRP A 48 0.33 8.14 -1.03
CA TRP A 48 0.31 6.90 -1.79
C TRP A 48 -1.10 6.35 -1.83
N TYR A 49 -1.45 5.72 -2.94
CA TYR A 49 -2.78 5.19 -3.16
C TYR A 49 -2.74 4.06 -4.17
N GLY A 50 -3.77 3.22 -4.16
CA GLY A 50 -3.82 2.09 -5.05
C GLY A 50 -5.11 1.31 -4.99
N ARG A 51 -5.05 0.16 -5.63
CA ARG A 51 -6.16 -0.79 -5.74
C ARG A 51 -5.72 -2.13 -5.21
N ILE A 52 -6.63 -2.79 -4.51
CA ILE A 52 -6.48 -4.17 -4.07
C ILE A 52 -7.36 -5.03 -4.98
N ALA A 53 -6.76 -6.05 -5.60
CA ALA A 53 -7.49 -7.03 -6.39
C ALA A 53 -8.47 -7.82 -5.51
N VAL A 54 -9.58 -8.27 -6.11
CA VAL A 54 -10.58 -9.08 -5.39
C VAL A 54 -9.90 -10.34 -4.85
N SER A 55 -9.95 -10.57 -3.53
CA SER A 55 -9.45 -11.78 -2.90
C SER A 55 -10.47 -12.40 -1.93
N PRO A 56 -10.56 -13.75 -1.87
CA PRO A 56 -11.34 -14.42 -0.84
C PRO A 56 -10.75 -14.08 0.53
N GLY A 57 -11.58 -13.56 1.44
CA GLY A 57 -11.16 -13.22 2.82
C GLY A 57 -11.25 -11.75 3.19
N LEU A 58 -11.48 -10.84 2.23
CA LEU A 58 -11.70 -9.41 2.52
C LEU A 58 -13.15 -9.07 2.90
N GLY A 59 -14.03 -10.06 3.08
CA GLY A 59 -15.45 -9.85 3.36
C GLY A 59 -15.76 -9.16 4.69
N SER A 60 -14.80 -9.14 5.63
CA SER A 60 -14.89 -8.40 6.89
C SER A 60 -14.41 -6.95 6.77
N VAL A 61 -13.59 -6.62 5.77
CA VAL A 61 -13.04 -5.28 5.57
C VAL A 61 -14.15 -4.33 5.17
N ARG A 62 -14.18 -3.14 5.77
CA ARG A 62 -15.18 -2.11 5.51
C ARG A 62 -14.51 -0.85 4.97
N SER A 63 -15.27 -0.05 4.24
CA SER A 63 -14.86 1.31 3.90
C SER A 63 -14.58 2.08 5.20
N GLY A 64 -13.45 2.79 5.24
CA GLY A 64 -12.98 3.50 6.42
C GLY A 64 -12.14 2.66 7.40
N SER A 65 -11.97 1.35 7.17
CA SER A 65 -11.09 0.53 8.00
C SER A 65 -9.64 1.05 7.91
N ALA A 66 -9.03 1.27 9.08
CA ALA A 66 -7.59 1.49 9.19
C ALA A 66 -6.86 0.17 8.95
N VAL A 67 -5.77 0.22 8.19
CA VAL A 67 -5.03 -0.96 7.74
C VAL A 67 -3.54 -0.69 7.74
N VAL A 68 -2.75 -1.77 7.82
CA VAL A 68 -1.33 -1.73 7.47
C VAL A 68 -1.14 -2.49 6.16
N LEU A 69 -0.51 -1.87 5.18
CA LEU A 69 -0.16 -2.53 3.91
C LEU A 69 1.33 -2.87 3.90
N ARG A 70 1.64 -4.16 3.77
CA ARG A 70 3.01 -4.68 3.74
C ARG A 70 3.37 -5.22 2.36
N THR A 71 4.54 -4.87 1.86
CA THR A 71 5.16 -5.47 0.67
C THR A 71 6.56 -5.96 1.01
N ALA A 72 7.28 -6.50 0.01
CA ALA A 72 8.70 -6.83 0.15
C ALA A 72 9.60 -5.59 0.39
N HIS A 73 9.11 -4.38 0.13
CA HIS A 73 9.89 -3.13 0.21
C HIS A 73 9.65 -2.36 1.51
N GLY A 74 8.55 -2.65 2.22
CA GLY A 74 8.24 -1.97 3.47
C GLY A 74 6.78 -2.11 3.86
N GLU A 75 6.38 -1.33 4.85
CA GLU A 75 5.02 -1.26 5.35
C GLU A 75 4.57 0.19 5.55
N ALA A 76 3.27 0.43 5.40
CA ALA A 76 2.69 1.75 5.60
C ALA A 76 1.26 1.64 6.14
N ASP A 77 0.92 2.57 7.03
CA ASP A 77 -0.44 2.78 7.50
C ASP A 77 -1.30 3.41 6.40
N GLY A 78 -2.53 2.91 6.27
CA GLY A 78 -3.48 3.46 5.32
C GLY A 78 -4.93 3.21 5.74
N THR A 79 -5.82 3.60 4.85
CA THR A 79 -7.26 3.43 5.00
C THR A 79 -7.80 2.78 3.74
N VAL A 80 -8.69 1.80 3.92
CA VAL A 80 -9.45 1.23 2.81
C VAL A 80 -10.61 2.17 2.49
N ALA A 81 -10.67 2.62 1.25
CA ALA A 81 -11.77 3.41 0.70
C ALA A 81 -12.74 2.52 -0.10
N ASP A 82 -13.89 3.11 -0.43
CA ASP A 82 -15.12 2.48 -0.89
C ASP A 82 -14.96 1.26 -1.80
N ILE A 83 -15.84 0.27 -1.57
CA ILE A 83 -15.89 -0.97 -2.33
C ILE A 83 -16.64 -0.67 -3.61
N ASP A 84 -15.97 -0.76 -4.77
CA ASP A 84 -16.69 -0.59 -6.03
C ASP A 84 -17.72 -1.74 -6.22
N PRO A 85 -18.73 -1.59 -7.09
CA PRO A 85 -19.72 -2.65 -7.35
C PRO A 85 -19.14 -3.99 -7.84
N TRP A 86 -17.84 -4.05 -8.15
CA TRP A 86 -17.11 -5.24 -8.57
C TRP A 86 -16.20 -5.80 -7.46
N GLY A 87 -16.32 -5.30 -6.23
CA GLY A 87 -15.60 -5.78 -5.06
C GLY A 87 -14.13 -5.34 -4.98
N ARG A 88 -13.73 -4.33 -5.76
CA ARG A 88 -12.35 -3.79 -5.69
C ARG A 88 -12.27 -2.73 -4.62
N PHE A 89 -11.28 -2.87 -3.76
CA PHE A 89 -10.99 -1.90 -2.72
C PHE A 89 -10.01 -0.85 -3.23
N ARG A 90 -10.24 0.40 -2.85
CA ARG A 90 -9.19 1.43 -2.89
C ARG A 90 -8.46 1.43 -1.56
N VAL A 91 -7.17 1.71 -1.61
CA VAL A 91 -6.34 1.91 -0.40
C VAL A 91 -5.52 3.17 -0.59
N SER A 92 -5.33 3.92 0.48
CA SER A 92 -4.50 5.13 0.45
C SER A 92 -3.89 5.40 1.82
N GLY A 93 -2.73 6.06 1.83
CA GLY A 93 -2.08 6.55 3.03
C GLY A 93 -1.18 7.74 2.72
N THR A 94 -0.60 8.31 3.77
CA THR A 94 0.32 9.45 3.68
C THR A 94 1.69 9.06 4.23
N GLY A 95 2.71 9.82 3.85
CA GLY A 95 4.09 9.57 4.28
C GLY A 95 4.81 8.57 3.39
N ARG A 96 5.65 7.73 4.00
CA ARG A 96 6.49 6.78 3.27
C ARG A 96 5.63 5.68 2.65
N PRO A 97 5.67 5.48 1.31
CA PRO A 97 4.95 4.39 0.67
C PRO A 97 5.55 3.02 1.05
N PRO A 98 4.76 1.94 0.95
CA PRO A 98 5.26 0.59 1.16
C PRO A 98 5.97 0.04 -0.10
N PHE A 99 6.59 0.87 -0.95
CA PHE A 99 7.28 0.50 -2.19
C PHE A 99 8.42 1.45 -2.56
#